data_AF-A0A165WTY8-F1
#
_entry.id   AF-A0A165WTY8-F1
#
_cell.length_a   1.000
_cell.length_b   1.000
_cell.length_c   1.000
_cell.angle_alpha   90.00
_cell.angle_beta   90.00
_cell.angle_gamma   90.00
#
_symmetry.space_group_name_H-M   'P 1'
#
loop_
_entity.id
_entity.type
_entity.pdbx_description
1 polymer ?
#
loop_
_entity_poly.entity_id
_entity_poly.type
_entity_poly.pdbx_seq_one_letter_code
_entity_poly.pdbx_strand_id
1 'polypeptide(L)'
;LVPKLYRHFVFSYLRKSGEKEAERPGALKEDSELTNLYRRRKKTRKARLAWLEANGYSKAVTSIFRRNEATSEDEYDAARGGYVVKAVTGRSPSLTQFVGWVDERRSKVVQPGRGKGKTVRSRQCVLCNLFTSFPGI
;
A
#
# COMPACT_ATOMS: atom_id res chain seq x y z
N LEU A 1 -17.10 -36.35 3.30
CA LEU A 1 -15.93 -36.04 4.18
C LEU A 1 -15.58 -34.55 4.18
N VAL A 2 -15.43 -33.91 3.02
CA VAL A 2 -15.11 -32.47 2.89
C VAL A 2 -16.06 -31.53 3.68
N PRO A 3 -17.40 -31.73 3.70
CA PRO A 3 -18.29 -30.82 4.43
C PRO A 3 -18.12 -30.87 5.95
N LYS A 4 -17.80 -32.05 6.52
CA LYS A 4 -17.56 -32.21 7.96
C LYS A 4 -16.26 -31.52 8.38
N LEU A 5 -15.20 -31.66 7.57
CA LEU A 5 -13.92 -31.00 7.80
C LEU A 5 -14.05 -29.47 7.71
N TYR A 6 -14.76 -28.99 6.68
CA TYR A 6 -15.04 -27.56 6.51
C TYR A 6 -15.82 -26.99 7.69
N ARG A 7 -16.89 -27.68 8.11
CA ARG A 7 -17.69 -27.32 9.28
C ARG A 7 -16.84 -27.20 10.54
N HIS A 8 -16.00 -28.20 10.81
CA HIS A 8 -15.11 -28.19 11.97
C HIS A 8 -14.13 -27.00 11.95
N PHE A 9 -13.50 -26.73 10.81
CA PHE A 9 -12.59 -25.60 10.65
C PHE A 9 -13.31 -24.25 10.87
N VAL A 10 -14.46 -24.05 10.24
CA VAL A 10 -15.24 -22.80 10.36
C VAL A 10 -15.66 -22.55 11.80
N PHE A 11 -16.20 -23.55 12.50
CA PHE A 11 -16.60 -23.38 13.90
C PHE A 11 -15.42 -23.19 14.84
N SER A 12 -14.27 -23.84 14.59
CA SER A 12 -13.05 -23.55 15.35
C SER A 12 -12.56 -22.12 15.15
N TYR A 13 -12.65 -21.59 13.92
CA TYR A 13 -12.29 -20.20 13.62
C TYR A 13 -13.25 -19.22 14.32
N LEU A 14 -14.56 -19.41 14.18
CA LEU A 14 -15.57 -18.56 14.81
C LEU A 14 -15.46 -18.56 16.33
N ARG A 15 -15.20 -19.71 16.96
CA ARG A 15 -14.99 -19.80 18.40
C ARG A 15 -13.79 -18.95 18.85
N LYS A 16 -12.64 -19.12 18.20
CA LYS A 16 -11.43 -18.33 18.49
C LYS A 16 -11.62 -16.84 18.24
N SER A 17 -12.38 -16.48 17.20
CA SER A 17 -12.74 -15.09 16.93
C SER A 17 -13.63 -14.52 18.04
N GLY A 18 -14.63 -15.26 18.49
CA GLY A 18 -15.49 -14.86 19.60
C GLY A 18 -14.74 -14.72 20.93
N GLU A 19 -13.85 -15.66 21.25
CA GLU A 19 -12.96 -15.61 22.42
C GLU A 19 -12.11 -14.32 22.40
N LYS A 20 -11.45 -14.03 21.28
CA LYS A 20 -10.64 -12.81 21.11
C LYS A 20 -11.45 -11.52 21.24
N GLU A 21 -12.64 -11.47 20.65
CA GLU A 21 -13.50 -10.29 20.71
C GLU A 21 -14.08 -10.08 22.12
N ALA A 22 -14.33 -11.16 22.86
CA ALA A 22 -14.74 -11.11 24.25
C ALA A 22 -13.62 -10.63 25.19
N GLU A 23 -12.36 -11.03 24.94
CA GLU A 23 -11.19 -10.55 25.69
C GLU A 23 -10.86 -9.09 25.40
N ARG A 24 -10.90 -8.72 24.11
CA ARG A 24 -10.61 -7.35 23.66
C ARG A 24 -11.58 -6.95 22.54
N PRO A 25 -12.60 -6.15 22.85
CA PRO A 25 -13.55 -5.69 21.84
C PRO A 25 -12.81 -4.85 20.78
N GLY A 26 -13.08 -5.14 19.51
CA GLY A 26 -12.46 -4.50 18.36
C GLY A 26 -11.17 -5.17 17.86
N ALA A 27 -10.63 -6.18 18.54
CA ALA A 27 -9.37 -6.81 18.13
C ALA A 27 -9.44 -7.44 16.72
N LEU A 28 -10.56 -8.05 16.36
CA LEU A 28 -10.73 -8.61 15.01
C LEU A 28 -10.74 -7.52 13.93
N LYS A 29 -11.34 -6.38 14.24
CA LYS A 29 -11.37 -5.24 13.32
C LYS A 29 -9.96 -4.68 13.14
N GLU A 30 -9.23 -4.45 14.21
CA GLU A 30 -7.82 -3.99 14.17
C GLU A 30 -6.94 -4.95 13.33
N ASP A 31 -7.02 -6.26 13.59
CA ASP A 31 -6.27 -7.29 12.85
C ASP A 31 -6.60 -7.25 11.34
N SER A 32 -7.88 -7.07 11.02
CA SER A 32 -8.34 -6.97 9.63
C SER A 32 -7.82 -5.71 8.94
N GLU A 33 -7.81 -4.57 9.64
CA GLU A 33 -7.34 -3.29 9.14
C GLU A 33 -5.83 -3.32 8.89
N LEU A 34 -5.06 -3.89 9.83
CA LEU A 34 -3.62 -4.12 9.69
C LEU A 34 -3.32 -5.03 8.50
N THR A 35 -4.04 -6.16 8.38
CA THR A 35 -3.87 -7.09 7.26
C THR A 35 -4.16 -6.41 5.92
N ASN A 36 -5.23 -5.62 5.85
CA ASN A 36 -5.60 -4.87 4.65
C ASN A 36 -4.57 -3.79 4.31
N LEU A 37 -4.01 -3.11 5.30
CA LEU A 37 -2.91 -2.17 5.14
C LEU A 37 -1.67 -2.88 4.57
N TYR A 38 -1.24 -4.01 5.15
CA TYR A 38 -0.09 -4.78 4.63
C TYR A 38 -0.30 -5.25 3.18
N ARG A 39 -1.51 -5.72 2.85
CA ARG A 39 -1.86 -6.13 1.47
C ARG A 39 -1.76 -4.96 0.50
N ARG A 40 -2.25 -3.77 0.87
CA ARG A 40 -2.14 -2.54 0.07
C ARG A 40 -0.69 -2.13 -0.14
N ARG A 41 0.12 -2.08 0.92
CA ARG A 41 1.55 -1.77 0.85
C ARG A 41 2.29 -2.74 -0.09
N LYS A 42 2.06 -4.05 0.05
CA LYS A 42 2.64 -5.09 -0.81
C LYS A 42 2.26 -4.91 -2.28
N LYS A 43 1.01 -4.53 -2.57
CA LYS A 43 0.53 -4.29 -3.93
C LYS A 43 1.19 -3.06 -4.56
N THR A 44 1.24 -1.93 -3.84
CA THR A 44 1.90 -0.70 -4.30
C THR A 44 3.38 -0.94 -4.56
N ARG A 45 4.05 -1.63 -3.64
CA ARG A 45 5.45 -2.05 -3.78
C ARG A 45 5.70 -2.83 -5.06
N LYS A 46 4.95 -3.91 -5.28
CA LYS A 46 5.07 -4.74 -6.50
C LYS A 46 4.87 -3.92 -7.77
N ALA A 47 3.90 -3.01 -7.77
CA ALA A 47 3.62 -2.18 -8.93
C ALA A 47 4.73 -1.15 -9.21
N ARG A 48 5.36 -0.57 -8.17
CA ARG A 48 6.52 0.32 -8.34
C ARG A 48 7.74 -0.43 -8.85
N LEU A 49 8.05 -1.59 -8.26
CA LEU A 49 9.17 -2.44 -8.69
C LEU A 49 9.02 -2.85 -10.16
N ALA A 50 7.84 -3.35 -10.55
CA ALA A 50 7.58 -3.74 -11.93
C ALA A 50 7.74 -2.58 -12.92
N TRP A 51 7.30 -1.38 -12.54
CA TRP A 51 7.46 -0.19 -13.38
C TRP A 51 8.93 0.24 -13.49
N LEU A 52 9.68 0.27 -12.38
CA LEU A 52 11.10 0.63 -12.38
C LEU A 52 11.94 -0.38 -13.18
N GLU A 53 11.68 -1.67 -13.03
CA GLU A 53 12.36 -2.72 -13.80
C GLU A 53 12.05 -2.61 -15.29
N ALA A 54 10.79 -2.34 -15.66
CA ALA A 54 10.39 -2.15 -17.05
C ALA A 54 11.01 -0.89 -17.71
N ASN A 55 11.36 0.12 -16.92
CA ASN A 55 12.02 1.35 -17.39
C ASN A 55 13.56 1.29 -17.26
N GLY A 56 14.13 0.13 -16.95
CA GLY A 56 15.59 -0.06 -16.97
C GLY A 56 16.35 0.54 -15.78
N TYR A 57 15.68 0.86 -14.66
CA TYR A 57 16.35 1.38 -13.47
C TYR A 57 17.27 0.35 -12.83
N SER A 58 18.39 0.82 -12.27
CA SER A 58 19.41 -0.04 -11.67
C SER A 58 18.90 -0.84 -10.45
N LYS A 59 19.60 -1.94 -10.15
CA LYS A 59 19.32 -2.75 -8.94
C LYS A 59 19.43 -1.95 -7.65
N ALA A 60 20.31 -0.94 -7.61
CA ALA A 60 20.44 -0.05 -6.47
C ALA A 60 19.15 0.74 -6.23
N VAL A 61 18.58 1.35 -7.28
CA VAL A 61 17.32 2.12 -7.18
C VAL A 61 16.13 1.23 -6.84
N THR A 62 16.02 0.05 -7.47
CA THR A 62 14.93 -0.89 -7.18
C THR A 62 15.03 -1.50 -5.77
N SER A 63 16.23 -1.66 -5.21
CA SER A 63 16.43 -2.20 -3.86
C SER A 63 15.75 -1.37 -2.77
N ILE A 64 15.64 -0.05 -2.98
CA ILE A 64 14.99 0.89 -2.06
C ILE A 64 13.52 0.53 -1.83
N PHE A 65 12.86 -0.05 -2.83
CA PHE A 65 11.46 -0.43 -2.77
C PHE A 65 11.23 -1.88 -2.33
N ARG A 66 12.26 -2.65 -1.93
CA ARG A 66 12.05 -4.06 -1.56
C ARG A 66 11.34 -4.24 -0.21
N ARG A 67 11.52 -3.33 0.75
CA ARG A 67 10.91 -3.41 2.08
C ARG A 67 9.49 -2.85 2.09
N ASN A 68 8.54 -3.55 2.71
CA ASN A 68 7.15 -3.10 2.82
C ASN A 68 7.00 -1.89 3.76
N GLU A 69 7.83 -1.81 4.80
CA GLU A 69 7.86 -0.68 5.74
C GLU A 69 8.22 0.63 5.04
N ALA A 70 9.01 0.55 3.97
CA ALA A 70 9.34 1.66 3.08
C ALA A 70 8.18 2.03 2.13
N THR A 71 6.95 1.58 2.38
CA THR A 71 5.80 1.87 1.51
C THR A 71 4.59 2.26 2.38
N SER A 72 4.67 3.34 3.18
CA SER A 72 3.57 3.78 4.07
C SER A 72 2.49 4.65 3.38
N GLU A 73 2.47 4.66 2.06
CA GLU A 73 1.85 5.74 1.28
C GLU A 73 0.39 5.49 0.86
N ASP A 74 -0.33 4.61 1.57
CA ASP A 74 -1.72 4.24 1.24
C ASP A 74 -2.59 4.17 2.52
N GLU A 75 -2.37 5.12 3.43
CA GLU A 75 -3.17 5.26 4.64
C GLU A 75 -4.31 6.25 4.42
N TYR A 76 -5.50 5.90 4.89
CA TYR A 76 -6.66 6.78 4.84
C TYR A 76 -6.54 7.80 5.97
N ASP A 77 -6.62 9.09 5.63
CA ASP A 77 -6.67 10.18 6.59
C ASP A 77 -8.11 10.70 6.65
N ALA A 78 -8.78 10.44 7.78
CA ALA A 78 -10.15 10.86 7.99
C ALA A 78 -10.29 12.40 8.02
N ALA A 79 -9.27 13.13 8.48
CA ALA A 79 -9.30 14.59 8.52
C ALA A 79 -9.29 15.22 7.12
N ARG A 80 -8.70 14.52 6.15
CA ARG A 80 -8.59 14.97 4.75
C ARG A 80 -9.60 14.30 3.81
N GLY A 81 -10.40 13.37 4.33
CA GLY A 81 -11.38 12.61 3.54
C GLY A 81 -10.76 11.80 2.40
N GLY A 82 -9.50 11.36 2.55
CA GLY A 82 -8.74 10.84 1.41
C GLY A 82 -7.57 9.93 1.78
N TYR A 83 -7.01 9.28 0.76
CA TYR A 83 -5.79 8.50 0.89
C TYR A 83 -4.56 9.38 0.76
N VAL A 84 -3.64 9.22 1.69
CA VAL A 84 -2.54 10.14 1.88
C VAL A 84 -1.21 9.41 1.82
N VAL A 85 -0.26 10.03 1.13
CA VAL A 85 1.15 9.63 1.14
C VAL A 85 1.78 10.16 2.41
N LYS A 86 1.84 9.34 3.46
CA LYS A 86 2.60 9.68 4.67
C LYS A 86 4.08 9.46 4.44
N ALA A 87 4.92 10.37 4.93
CA ALA A 87 6.35 10.11 4.98
C ALA A 87 6.63 8.94 5.92
N VAL A 88 7.53 8.06 5.50
CA VAL A 88 8.10 7.03 6.38
C VAL A 88 9.11 7.72 7.30
N THR A 89 9.03 7.48 8.60
CA THR A 89 10.03 8.00 9.54
C THR A 89 11.42 7.50 9.17
N GLY A 90 12.42 8.40 9.13
CA GLY A 90 13.79 8.08 8.71
C GLY A 90 14.04 8.05 7.20
N ARG A 91 13.04 8.38 6.37
CA ARG A 91 13.22 8.58 4.93
C ARG A 91 13.66 10.01 4.61
N SER A 92 14.63 10.17 3.71
CA SER A 92 15.02 11.49 3.20
C SER A 92 13.87 12.15 2.40
N PRO A 93 13.71 13.47 2.48
CA PRO A 93 12.71 14.19 1.68
C PRO A 93 12.83 13.92 0.18
N SER A 94 14.06 13.85 -0.33
CA SER A 94 14.35 13.56 -1.75
C SER A 94 13.83 12.18 -2.17
N LEU A 95 13.96 11.16 -1.32
CA LEU A 95 13.40 9.85 -1.63
C LEU A 95 11.87 9.90 -1.65
N THR A 96 11.24 10.65 -0.75
CA THR A 96 9.78 10.83 -0.75
C THR A 96 9.29 11.49 -2.04
N GLN A 97 10.00 12.51 -2.53
CA GLN A 97 9.71 13.15 -3.82
C GLN A 97 9.89 12.17 -4.98
N PHE A 98 10.98 11.41 -4.99
CA PHE A 98 11.23 10.40 -6.02
C PHE A 98 10.11 9.37 -6.06
N VAL A 99 9.63 8.90 -4.91
CA VAL A 99 8.52 7.98 -4.85
C VAL A 99 7.22 8.61 -5.40
N GLY A 100 6.95 9.86 -5.06
CA GLY A 100 5.82 10.62 -5.61
C GLY A 100 5.88 10.73 -7.14
N TRP A 101 7.07 11.04 -7.68
CA TRP A 101 7.33 11.10 -9.11
C TRP A 101 7.11 9.75 -9.80
N VAL A 102 7.58 8.63 -9.22
CA VAL A 102 7.35 7.28 -9.76
C VAL A 102 5.85 6.98 -9.82
N ASP A 103 5.10 7.30 -8.77
CA ASP A 103 3.65 7.07 -8.73
C ASP A 103 2.90 7.92 -9.76
N GLU A 104 3.31 9.18 -9.93
CA GLU A 104 2.74 10.07 -10.95
C GLU A 104 2.99 9.51 -12.35
N ARG A 105 4.25 9.17 -12.68
CA ARG A 105 4.62 8.60 -13.98
C ARG A 105 3.89 7.28 -14.24
N ARG A 106 3.81 6.40 -13.23
CA ARG A 106 3.09 5.12 -13.34
C ARG A 106 1.60 5.32 -13.56
N SER A 107 0.98 6.32 -12.95
CA SER A 107 -0.47 6.56 -13.08
C SER A 107 -0.86 7.07 -14.47
N LYS A 108 0.05 7.77 -15.16
CA LYS A 108 -0.10 8.24 -16.54
C LYS A 108 0.03 7.12 -17.59
N VAL A 109 0.74 6.03 -17.26
CA VAL A 109 0.88 4.89 -18.16
C VAL A 109 -0.39 4.03 -18.08
N VAL A 110 -1.21 4.09 -19.13
CA VAL A 110 -2.38 3.21 -19.32
C VAL A 110 -1.88 1.78 -19.41
N GLN A 111 -2.18 0.95 -18.42
CA GLN A 111 -1.76 -0.45 -18.46
C GLN A 111 -2.68 -1.27 -19.38
N PRO A 112 -2.17 -1.89 -20.45
CA PRO A 112 -2.97 -2.77 -21.30
C PRO A 112 -3.46 -3.96 -20.47
N GLY A 113 -4.76 -4.24 -20.49
CA GLY A 113 -5.38 -5.37 -19.78
C GLY A 113 -6.11 -5.05 -18.47
N ARG A 114 -6.07 -3.79 -17.97
CA ARG A 114 -7.06 -3.36 -16.98
C ARG A 114 -8.33 -2.93 -17.71
N GLY A 115 -9.38 -3.75 -17.64
CA GLY A 115 -10.70 -3.40 -18.17
C GLY A 115 -11.11 -1.96 -17.82
N LYS A 116 -11.81 -1.30 -18.75
CA LYS A 116 -12.31 0.08 -18.62
C LYS A 116 -12.95 0.26 -17.23
N GLY A 117 -12.38 1.13 -16.39
CA GLY A 117 -12.98 1.50 -15.09
C GLY A 117 -12.15 1.31 -13.82
N LYS A 118 -10.92 0.77 -13.87
CA LYS A 118 -10.04 0.73 -12.67
C LYS A 118 -9.10 1.93 -12.63
N THR A 119 -9.63 3.10 -12.29
CA THR A 119 -8.85 4.29 -11.95
C THR A 119 -7.87 3.96 -10.82
N VAL A 120 -6.60 4.29 -11.01
CA VAL A 120 -5.65 4.34 -9.89
C VAL A 120 -6.19 5.42 -8.96
N ARG A 121 -6.46 5.09 -7.69
CA ARG A 121 -6.96 6.06 -6.70
C ARG A 121 -5.99 7.24 -6.66
N SER A 122 -6.51 8.46 -6.81
CA SER A 122 -5.72 9.67 -6.59
C SER A 122 -5.27 9.70 -5.13
N ARG A 123 -4.03 10.10 -4.89
CA ARG A 123 -3.44 10.25 -3.56
C ARG A 123 -2.99 11.68 -3.39
N GLN A 124 -3.27 12.26 -2.23
CA GLN A 124 -2.72 13.56 -1.88
C GLN A 124 -1.34 13.37 -1.25
N CYS A 125 -0.33 14.03 -1.82
CA CYS A 125 1.00 14.10 -1.23
C CYS A 125 1.00 15.21 -0.16
N VAL A 126 1.34 14.88 1.09
CA VAL A 126 1.34 15.88 2.19
C VAL A 126 2.53 16.83 2.12
N LEU A 127 3.65 16.36 1.55
CA LEU A 127 4.92 17.07 1.55
C LEU A 127 5.25 17.78 0.23
N CYS A 128 4.46 17.55 -0.82
CA CYS A 128 4.78 18.07 -2.16
C CYS A 128 4.46 19.56 -2.34
N ASN A 129 3.72 20.19 -1.41
CA ASN A 129 3.39 21.62 -1.50
C ASN A 129 4.51 22.57 -1.03
N LEU A 130 5.67 22.05 -0.59
CA LEU A 130 6.72 22.89 0.01
C LEU A 130 7.98 23.07 -0.84
N PHE A 131 8.22 22.27 -1.89
CA PHE A 131 9.46 22.37 -2.69
C PHE A 131 9.22 21.98 -4.14
N THR A 132 8.67 22.91 -4.93
CA THR A 132 8.50 22.79 -6.38
C THR A 132 9.78 23.22 -7.11
N SER A 133 10.77 22.34 -7.18
CA SER A 133 11.75 22.33 -8.28
C SER A 133 12.65 21.09 -8.16
N PHE A 134 12.52 20.18 -9.12
CA PHE A 134 13.58 19.23 -9.43
C PHE A 134 14.12 19.63 -10.80
N PRO A 135 15.37 20.10 -10.93
CA PRO A 135 15.96 20.39 -12.22
C PRO A 135 16.18 19.08 -12.97
N GLY A 136 15.91 19.11 -14.27
CA GLY A 136 16.10 17.98 -15.16
C GLY A 136 17.53 17.46 -15.12
N ILE A 137 17.66 16.14 -15.15
CA ILE A 137 18.83 15.43 -15.65
C ILE A 137 18.47 14.99 -17.07
#